data_AF-A0A3S4H5B2-F1
#
_entry.id   AF-A0A3S4H5B2-F1
#
_cell.length_a   1.000
_cell.length_b   1.000
_cell.length_c   1.000
_cell.angle_alpha   90.00
_cell.angle_beta   90.00
_cell.angle_gamma   90.00
#
_symmetry.space_group_name_H-M   'P 1'
#
loop_
_entity.id
_entity.type
_entity.pdbx_description
1 polymer ?
#
loop_
_entity_poly.entity_id
_entity_poly.type
_entity_poly.pdbx_seq_one_letter_code
_entity_poly.pdbx_strand_id
1 'polypeptide(L)'
;MTTPLPLDRLRQFIKHLEQLHQQPLSDAARLAQAAPRLAELVRQDDWLAEEYAAPHPQHYQQYLLHMDAEQRFSIVSFVWGPGQITPIHDHRVWGLIGVLRGAEINQRYVLDAQGTPEPRAMPSG
;
A
#
# COMPACT_ATOMS: atom_id res chain seq x y z
N MET A 1 10.41 23.45 18.90
CA MET A 1 9.02 22.98 19.08
C MET A 1 8.66 22.23 17.81
N THR A 2 8.40 20.92 17.88
CA THR A 2 7.95 20.12 16.74
C THR A 2 6.48 20.43 16.48
N THR A 3 6.16 20.87 15.26
CA THR A 3 4.77 21.04 14.83
C THR A 3 4.08 19.67 14.86
N PRO A 4 2.88 19.53 15.46
CA PRO A 4 2.15 18.27 15.44
C PRO A 4 1.81 17.88 14.00
N LEU A 5 1.97 16.60 13.67
CA LEU A 5 1.67 16.09 12.34
C LEU A 5 0.15 16.16 12.05
N PRO A 6 -0.26 16.56 10.84
CA PRO A 6 -1.65 16.57 10.38
C PRO A 6 -2.17 15.15 10.11
N LEU A 7 -2.37 14.35 11.16
CA LEU A 7 -2.85 12.96 11.08
C LEU A 7 -4.30 12.84 10.56
N ASP A 8 -5.01 13.95 10.39
CA ASP A 8 -6.40 13.97 9.94
C ASP A 8 -6.57 13.32 8.55
N ARG A 9 -5.58 13.46 7.66
CA ARG A 9 -5.61 12.82 6.34
C ARG A 9 -5.68 11.30 6.45
N LEU A 10 -4.79 10.70 7.25
CA LEU A 10 -4.77 9.26 7.50
C LEU A 10 -6.06 8.81 8.20
N ARG A 11 -6.54 9.56 9.20
CA ARG A 11 -7.80 9.25 9.90
C ARG A 11 -9.00 9.30 8.95
N GLN A 12 -9.06 10.26 8.03
CA GLN A 12 -10.11 10.35 7.02
C GLN A 12 -10.06 9.16 6.06
N PHE A 13 -8.87 8.74 5.64
CA PHE A 13 -8.71 7.55 4.80
C PHE A 13 -9.15 6.27 5.51
N ILE A 14 -8.78 6.08 6.79
CA ILE A 14 -9.24 4.96 7.63
C ILE A 14 -10.78 4.94 7.70
N LYS A 15 -11.41 6.06 8.06
CA LYS A 15 -12.87 6.15 8.13
C LYS A 15 -13.55 5.84 6.81
N HIS A 16 -12.95 6.26 5.69
CA HIS A 16 -13.48 5.94 4.38
C HIS A 16 -13.43 4.44 4.08
N LEU A 17 -12.32 3.76 4.39
CA LEU A 17 -12.21 2.31 4.24
C LEU A 17 -13.22 1.58 5.14
N GLU A 18 -13.39 2.01 6.40
CA GLU A 18 -14.41 1.45 7.30
C GLU A 18 -15.82 1.57 6.68
N GLN A 19 -16.18 2.73 6.14
CA GLN A 19 -17.46 2.96 5.47
C GLN A 19 -17.66 2.08 4.23
N LEU A 20 -16.60 1.84 3.43
CA LEU A 20 -16.68 0.95 2.28
C LEU A 20 -16.86 -0.52 2.68
N HIS A 21 -16.38 -0.92 3.86
CA HIS A 21 -16.56 -2.28 4.38
C HIS A 21 -17.95 -2.51 4.97
N GLN A 22 -18.68 -1.45 5.33
CA GLN A 22 -20.09 -1.54 5.74
C GLN A 22 -21.06 -1.74 4.57
N GLN A 23 -20.58 -1.61 3.32
CA GLN A 23 -21.39 -1.73 2.12
C GLN A 23 -21.25 -3.12 1.47
N PRO A 24 -22.31 -3.63 0.82
CA PRO A 24 -22.28 -4.91 0.11
C PRO A 24 -21.54 -4.79 -1.24
N LEU A 25 -20.26 -4.44 -1.19
CA LEU A 25 -19.38 -4.28 -2.35
C LEU A 25 -18.54 -5.55 -2.58
N SER A 26 -18.31 -5.88 -3.84
CA SER A 26 -17.22 -6.80 -4.21
C SER A 26 -15.87 -6.13 -3.92
N ASP A 27 -14.82 -6.92 -3.77
CA ASP A 27 -13.47 -6.38 -3.54
C ASP A 27 -13.02 -5.46 -4.67
N ALA A 28 -13.29 -5.82 -5.93
CA ALA A 28 -12.97 -4.96 -7.07
C ALA A 28 -13.67 -3.60 -7.00
N ALA A 29 -14.96 -3.56 -6.65
CA ALA A 29 -15.70 -2.31 -6.48
C ALA A 29 -15.19 -1.50 -5.28
N ARG A 30 -14.81 -2.19 -4.19
CA ARG A 30 -14.23 -1.57 -2.99
C ARG A 30 -12.87 -0.92 -3.31
N LEU A 31 -11.99 -1.62 -4.03
CA LEU A 31 -10.69 -1.09 -4.44
C LEU A 31 -10.84 0.10 -5.39
N ALA A 32 -11.75 0.01 -6.36
CA ALA A 32 -12.01 1.11 -7.30
C ALA A 32 -12.46 2.39 -6.58
N GLN A 33 -13.26 2.26 -5.52
CA GLN A 33 -13.72 3.41 -4.72
C GLN A 33 -12.65 3.92 -3.74
N ALA A 34 -11.81 3.03 -3.20
CA ALA A 34 -10.73 3.40 -2.28
C ALA A 34 -9.53 4.07 -2.97
N ALA A 35 -9.21 3.66 -4.20
CA ALA A 35 -8.05 4.15 -4.96
C ALA A 35 -7.93 5.68 -5.06
N PRO A 36 -8.97 6.45 -5.43
CA PRO A 36 -8.86 7.92 -5.48
C PRO A 36 -8.61 8.56 -4.10
N ARG A 37 -9.05 7.91 -3.01
CA ARG A 37 -8.78 8.41 -1.64
C ARG A 37 -7.36 8.09 -1.19
N LEU A 38 -6.83 6.93 -1.57
CA LEU A 38 -5.41 6.63 -1.37
C LEU A 38 -4.54 7.62 -2.16
N ALA A 39 -4.90 7.93 -3.41
CA ALA A 39 -4.19 8.91 -4.22
C ALA A 39 -4.15 10.29 -3.55
N GLU A 40 -5.26 10.77 -2.98
CA GLU A 40 -5.28 12.04 -2.23
C GLU A 40 -4.43 11.98 -0.94
N LEU A 41 -4.43 10.85 -0.24
CA LEU A 41 -3.59 10.65 0.96
C LEU A 41 -2.10 10.75 0.61
N VAL A 42 -1.64 10.09 -0.45
CA VAL A 42 -0.22 10.07 -0.83
C VAL A 42 0.23 11.28 -1.65
N ARG A 43 -0.70 12.13 -2.09
CA ARG A 43 -0.39 13.36 -2.84
C ARG A 43 0.36 14.40 -2.01
N GLN A 44 0.17 14.38 -0.69
CA GLN A 44 0.81 15.31 0.24
C GLN A 44 1.60 14.50 1.25
N ASP A 45 2.88 14.84 1.37
CA ASP A 45 3.84 14.14 2.20
C ASP A 45 4.12 14.91 3.50
N ASP A 46 3.03 15.22 4.20
CA ASP A 46 3.05 16.07 5.41
C ASP A 46 2.56 15.33 6.67
N TRP A 47 2.12 14.08 6.55
CA TRP A 47 1.39 13.37 7.62
C TRP A 47 2.12 12.16 8.21
N LEU A 48 3.07 11.55 7.50
CA LEU A 48 3.76 10.33 7.95
C LEU A 48 4.89 10.68 8.93
N ALA A 49 4.82 10.15 10.16
CA ALA A 49 5.86 10.37 11.16
C ALA A 49 7.19 9.73 10.73
N GLU A 50 8.30 10.39 11.09
CA GLU A 50 9.66 9.97 10.70
C GLU A 50 9.99 8.54 11.14
N GLU A 51 9.50 8.11 12.31
CA GLU A 51 9.67 6.76 12.83
C GLU A 51 9.08 5.67 11.92
N TYR A 52 8.02 6.00 11.16
CA TYR A 52 7.40 5.10 10.18
C TYR A 52 7.92 5.32 8.75
N ALA A 53 8.95 6.13 8.59
CA ALA A 53 9.63 6.42 7.33
C ALA A 53 11.13 6.07 7.36
N ALA A 54 11.65 5.57 8.49
CA ALA A 54 13.05 5.24 8.65
C ALA A 54 13.43 3.96 7.89
N PRO A 55 14.42 3.99 6.98
CA PRO A 55 14.89 2.79 6.28
C PRO A 55 15.78 1.93 7.17
N HIS A 56 15.86 0.63 6.87
CA HIS A 56 16.86 -0.26 7.45
C HIS A 56 17.96 -0.57 6.41
N PRO A 57 19.26 -0.64 6.77
CA PRO A 57 20.35 -0.78 5.80
C PRO A 57 20.36 -2.10 5.02
N GLN A 58 19.74 -3.16 5.54
CA GLN A 58 19.83 -4.52 4.96
C GLN A 58 18.52 -5.07 4.39
N HIS A 59 17.37 -4.51 4.78
CA HIS A 59 16.06 -5.00 4.36
C HIS A 59 15.07 -3.84 4.26
N TYR A 60 14.04 -4.01 3.43
CA TYR A 60 12.93 -3.07 3.39
C TYR A 60 12.11 -3.20 4.67
N GLN A 61 11.56 -2.08 5.13
CA GLN A 61 10.76 -2.03 6.35
C GLN A 61 9.26 -2.02 6.02
N GLN A 62 8.48 -2.61 6.91
CA GLN A 62 7.02 -2.60 6.88
C GLN A 62 6.51 -2.14 8.23
N TYR A 63 6.05 -0.89 8.30
CA TYR A 63 5.51 -0.33 9.54
C TYR A 63 3.98 -0.36 9.51
N LEU A 64 3.36 -1.12 10.42
CA LEU A 64 1.91 -1.12 10.58
C LEU A 64 1.45 0.22 11.14
N LEU A 65 0.62 0.94 10.38
CA LEU A 65 0.06 2.23 10.78
C LEU A 65 -1.34 2.07 11.39
N HIS A 66 -2.12 1.12 10.87
CA HIS A 66 -3.48 0.85 11.32
C HIS A 66 -3.89 -0.59 11.00
N MET A 67 -4.61 -1.21 11.93
CA MET A 67 -5.31 -2.48 11.73
C MET A 67 -6.77 -2.27 12.11
N ASP A 68 -7.68 -2.59 11.20
CA ASP A 68 -9.11 -2.57 11.46
C ASP A 68 -9.48 -3.62 12.54
N ALA A 69 -10.43 -3.30 13.42
CA ALA A 69 -10.77 -4.15 14.56
C ALA A 69 -11.35 -5.52 14.14
N GLU A 70 -12.05 -5.56 13.02
CA GLU A 70 -12.59 -6.79 12.41
C GLU A 70 -11.58 -7.45 11.46
N GLN A 71 -10.34 -6.94 11.40
CA GLN A 71 -9.24 -7.40 10.54
C GLN A 71 -9.61 -7.38 9.05
N ARG A 72 -10.48 -6.45 8.64
CA ARG A 72 -10.92 -6.36 7.25
C ARG A 72 -9.88 -5.71 6.35
N PHE A 73 -9.04 -4.82 6.91
CA PHE A 73 -7.93 -4.18 6.21
C PHE A 73 -6.82 -3.77 7.19
N SER A 74 -5.63 -3.52 6.63
CA SER A 74 -4.53 -2.86 7.33
C SER A 74 -3.88 -1.80 6.44
N ILE A 75 -3.24 -0.81 7.06
CA ILE A 75 -2.46 0.21 6.37
C ILE A 75 -1.01 0.08 6.83
N VAL A 76 -0.10 -0.09 5.88
CA VAL A 76 1.33 -0.33 6.15
C VAL A 76 2.17 0.70 5.38
N SER A 77 3.14 1.32 6.06
CA SER A 77 4.20 2.10 5.41
C SER A 77 5.32 1.16 4.98
N PHE A 78 5.51 1.01 3.66
CA PHE A 78 6.67 0.33 3.09
C PHE A 78 7.80 1.34 2.89
N VAL A 79 8.96 1.05 3.46
CA VAL A 79 10.15 1.90 3.32
C VAL A 79 11.28 1.12 2.65
N TRP A 80 11.68 1.61 1.49
CA TRP A 80 12.75 1.06 0.68
C TRP A 80 14.03 1.88 0.89
N GLY A 81 15.07 1.23 1.40
CA GLY A 81 16.43 1.72 1.27
C GLY A 81 16.93 1.60 -0.19
N PRO A 82 18.05 2.26 -0.55
CA PRO A 82 18.57 2.24 -1.91
C PRO A 82 18.79 0.83 -2.45
N GLY A 83 18.21 0.52 -3.61
CA GLY A 83 18.37 -0.76 -4.31
C GLY A 83 17.68 -1.97 -3.68
N GLN A 84 16.87 -1.78 -2.62
CA GLN A 84 16.13 -2.87 -2.00
C GLN A 84 14.98 -3.34 -2.91
N ILE A 85 14.73 -4.65 -2.88
CA ILE A 85 13.68 -5.31 -3.67
C ILE A 85 12.95 -6.34 -2.79
N THR A 86 11.72 -6.69 -3.18
CA THR A 86 11.08 -7.92 -2.70
C THR A 86 11.45 -9.12 -3.57
N PRO A 87 11.52 -10.33 -3.02
CA PRO A 87 11.36 -11.56 -3.81
C PRO A 87 10.01 -11.58 -4.54
N ILE A 88 9.86 -12.47 -5.53
CA ILE A 88 8.54 -12.76 -6.12
C ILE A 88 7.63 -13.32 -5.02
N HIS A 89 6.43 -12.76 -4.88
CA HIS A 89 5.46 -13.16 -3.85
C HIS A 89 4.01 -12.94 -4.33
N ASP A 90 3.07 -13.60 -3.66
CA ASP A 90 1.64 -13.34 -3.76
C ASP A 90 1.12 -12.60 -2.51
N HIS A 91 -0.10 -12.06 -2.60
CA HIS A 91 -0.72 -11.32 -1.48
C HIS A 91 -1.89 -12.09 -0.85
N ARG A 92 -2.52 -13.01 -1.59
CA ARG A 92 -3.68 -13.85 -1.19
C ARG A 92 -4.94 -13.12 -0.73
N VAL A 93 -4.85 -11.81 -0.54
CA VAL A 93 -5.93 -10.87 -0.29
C VAL A 93 -5.84 -9.71 -1.30
N TRP A 94 -6.88 -8.89 -1.36
CA TRP A 94 -6.85 -7.66 -2.15
C TRP A 94 -5.80 -6.68 -1.59
N GLY A 95 -5.32 -5.75 -2.42
CA GLY A 95 -4.36 -4.73 -2.01
C GLY A 95 -4.39 -3.50 -2.91
N LEU A 96 -4.04 -2.34 -2.34
CA LEU A 96 -3.78 -1.10 -3.04
C LEU A 96 -2.42 -0.55 -2.62
N ILE A 97 -1.63 -0.07 -3.58
CA ILE A 97 -0.33 0.56 -3.34
C ILE A 97 -0.41 2.01 -3.80
N GLY A 98 0.05 2.92 -2.95
CA GLY A 98 0.19 4.34 -3.26
C GLY A 98 1.61 4.79 -2.93
N VAL A 99 2.31 5.36 -3.92
CA VAL A 99 3.68 5.85 -3.74
C VAL A 99 3.64 7.24 -3.08
N LEU A 100 4.19 7.35 -1.87
CA LEU A 100 4.30 8.62 -1.14
C LEU A 100 5.55 9.42 -1.51
N ARG A 101 6.70 8.74 -1.60
CA ARG A 101 8.02 9.33 -1.91
C ARG A 101 8.77 8.44 -2.89
N GLY A 102 9.55 9.05 -3.78
CA GLY A 102 10.35 8.31 -4.75
C GLY A 102 9.50 7.60 -5.81
N ALA A 103 9.91 6.40 -6.19
CA ALA A 103 9.21 5.56 -7.16
C ALA A 103 9.49 4.08 -6.90
N GLU A 104 8.60 3.22 -7.36
CA GLU A 104 8.80 1.77 -7.39
C GLU A 104 8.62 1.22 -8.81
N ILE A 105 9.25 0.09 -9.09
CA ILE A 105 9.03 -0.68 -10.31
C ILE A 105 8.31 -1.96 -9.92
N ASN A 106 7.13 -2.18 -10.51
CA ASN A 106 6.35 -3.39 -10.29
C ASN A 106 6.42 -4.29 -11.53
N GLN A 107 6.94 -5.52 -11.36
CA GLN A 107 6.90 -6.57 -12.38
C GLN A 107 5.85 -7.61 -11.99
N ARG A 108 4.85 -7.81 -12.85
CA ARG A 108 3.85 -8.86 -12.66
C ARG A 108 4.37 -10.20 -13.17
N TYR A 109 4.03 -11.27 -12.47
CA TYR A 109 4.33 -12.64 -12.85
C TYR A 109 3.05 -13.45 -12.98
N VAL A 110 3.07 -14.48 -13.82
CA VAL A 110 2.06 -15.54 -13.91
C VAL A 110 2.76 -16.88 -13.75
N LEU A 111 2.10 -17.88 -13.19
CA LEU A 111 2.67 -19.21 -13.10
C LEU A 111 2.44 -19.97 -14.40
N ASP A 112 3.48 -20.65 -14.89
CA ASP A 112 3.37 -21.61 -15.99
C ASP A 112 2.63 -22.91 -15.55
N ALA A 113 2.51 -23.88 -16.45
CA ALA A 113 1.86 -25.16 -16.17
C ALA A 113 2.60 -26.02 -15.10
N GLN A 114 3.86 -25.72 -14.82
CA GLN A 114 4.71 -26.39 -13.83
C GLN A 114 4.77 -25.61 -12.51
N GLY A 115 4.12 -24.45 -12.41
CA GLY A 115 4.14 -23.58 -11.24
C GLY A 115 5.37 -22.67 -11.16
N THR A 116 6.12 -22.50 -12.25
CA THR A 116 7.25 -21.58 -12.33
C THR A 116 6.75 -20.17 -12.63
N PRO A 117 7.19 -19.12 -11.90
CA PRO A 117 6.80 -17.76 -12.19
C PRO A 117 7.49 -17.22 -13.44
N GLU A 118 6.70 -16.81 -14.43
CA GLU A 118 7.15 -16.13 -15.64
C GLU A 118 6.71 -14.66 -15.66
N PRO A 119 7.58 -13.73 -16.10
CA PRO A 119 7.21 -12.32 -16.24
C PRO A 119 6.02 -12.19 -17.19
N ARG A 120 4.94 -11.58 -16.70
CA ARG A 120 3.81 -11.22 -17.56
C ARG A 120 4.22 -10.05 -18.43
N ALA A 121 4.24 -10.28 -19.75
CA ALA A 121 4.45 -9.20 -20.71
C ALA A 121 3.39 -8.10 -20.52
N MET A 122 3.83 -6.85 -20.52
CA MET A 122 2.91 -5.72 -20.59
C MET A 122 2.21 -5.78 -21.95
N PRO A 123 0.88 -5.58 -22.03
CA PRO A 123 0.23 -5.45 -23.34
C PRO A 123 0.92 -4.32 -24.10
N SER A 124 1.40 -4.61 -25.31
CA SER A 124 1.85 -3.58 -26.24
C SER A 124 0.67 -2.67 -26.52
N GLY A 125 0.78 -1.41 -26.10
CA GLY A 125 -0.22 -0.37 -26.32
C GLY A 125 -0.31 0.07 -27.77
#